data_AF-A0A1J3D6T4-F1
#
_entry.id   AF-A0A1J3D6T4-F1
#
_cell.length_a   1.000
_cell.length_b   1.000
_cell.length_c   1.000
_cell.angle_alpha   90.00
_cell.angle_beta   90.00
_cell.angle_gamma   90.00
#
_symmetry.space_group_name_H-M   'P 1'
#
loop_
_entity.id
_entity.type
_entity.pdbx_description
1 polymer ?
#
loop_
_entity_poly.entity_id
_entity_poly.type
_entity_poly.pdbx_seq_one_letter_code
_entity_poly.pdbx_strand_id
1 'polypeptide(L)'
;LTRRQLLALSENGALPDDMEYEVDLDLSFANNRLKRAYIALQAWKKAMYSDPFKTSANWVGSNVCSYKGVFCAPALDDPSIMVVAGIDLNHADIAGYLPPELGLLTDVALFHVNSN
;
A
#
# COMPACT_ATOMS: atom_id res chain seq x y z
N LEU A 1 4.74 -27.67 -16.05
CA LEU A 1 5.91 -27.17 -15.27
C LEU A 1 5.86 -25.65 -15.29
N THR A 2 5.19 -25.04 -14.31
CA THR A 2 5.04 -23.58 -14.26
C THR A 2 6.06 -23.05 -13.25
N ARG A 3 7.17 -22.50 -13.76
CA ARG A 3 8.19 -21.86 -12.92
C ARG A 3 7.66 -20.49 -12.49
N ARG A 4 7.04 -20.41 -11.31
CA ARG A 4 6.82 -19.13 -10.63
C ARG A 4 8.19 -18.57 -10.28
N GLN A 5 8.67 -17.60 -11.05
CA GLN A 5 9.73 -16.72 -10.57
C GLN A 5 9.12 -15.92 -9.42
N LEU A 6 9.54 -16.25 -8.20
CA LEU A 6 9.41 -15.35 -7.07
C LEU A 6 10.08 -14.04 -7.49
N LEU A 7 9.30 -12.97 -7.67
CA LEU A 7 9.80 -11.59 -7.59
C LEU A 7 10.12 -11.28 -6.12
N ALA A 8 10.89 -12.16 -5.46
CA ALA A 8 11.52 -11.84 -4.21
C ALA A 8 12.71 -10.95 -4.58
N LEU A 9 12.69 -9.70 -4.14
CA LEU A 9 13.91 -8.90 -4.11
C LEU A 9 14.99 -9.71 -3.41
N SER A 10 16.19 -9.72 -3.99
CA SER A 10 17.37 -10.24 -3.30
C SER A 10 17.47 -9.58 -1.93
N GLU A 11 17.88 -10.34 -0.92
CA GLU A 11 18.28 -9.80 0.38
C GLU A 11 19.28 -8.65 0.11
N ASN A 12 18.89 -7.40 0.43
CA ASN A 12 19.64 -6.15 0.18
C ASN A 12 19.56 -5.55 -1.25
N GLY A 13 18.64 -5.98 -2.11
CA GLY A 13 18.40 -5.33 -3.40
C GLY A 13 17.73 -3.97 -3.23
N ALA A 14 18.44 -2.88 -3.55
CA ALA A 14 17.82 -1.57 -3.68
C ALA A 14 16.78 -1.61 -4.80
N LEU A 15 15.62 -0.99 -4.55
CA LEU A 15 14.58 -0.81 -5.56
C LEU A 15 15.18 0.04 -6.70
N PRO A 16 15.13 -0.41 -7.96
CA PRO A 16 15.56 0.40 -9.09
C PRO A 16 14.73 1.70 -9.16
N ASP A 17 15.39 2.84 -9.38
CA ASP A 17 14.75 4.16 -9.48
C ASP A 17 13.72 4.24 -10.65
N ASP A 18 13.77 3.28 -11.58
CA ASP A 18 12.96 3.17 -12.79
C ASP A 18 11.81 2.15 -12.70
N MET A 19 11.41 1.71 -11.50
CA MET A 19 10.18 0.91 -11.35
C MET A 19 8.93 1.74 -11.67
N GLU A 20 8.57 1.74 -12.95
CA GLU A 20 7.30 2.24 -13.47
C GLU A 20 6.19 1.23 -13.12
N TYR A 21 5.45 1.54 -12.05
CA TYR A 21 4.18 0.87 -11.81
C TYR A 21 3.18 1.38 -12.84
N GLU A 22 2.55 0.47 -13.58
CA GLU A 22 1.39 0.81 -14.42
C GLU A 22 0.31 1.41 -13.52
N VAL A 23 0.27 2.74 -13.46
CA VAL A 23 -0.81 3.51 -12.84
C VAL A 23 -1.85 3.72 -13.93
N ASP A 24 -3.10 3.36 -13.63
CA ASP A 24 -4.23 3.64 -14.50
C ASP A 24 -4.22 5.13 -14.92
N LEU A 25 -4.15 5.39 -16.22
CA LEU A 25 -3.76 6.69 -16.80
C LEU A 25 -4.72 7.85 -16.45
N ASP A 26 -5.87 7.54 -15.86
CA ASP A 26 -6.93 8.51 -15.52
C ASP A 26 -6.99 8.89 -14.02
N LEU A 27 -6.13 8.34 -13.16
CA LEU A 27 -6.17 8.65 -11.73
C LEU A 27 -5.35 9.91 -11.36
N SER A 28 -6.05 10.92 -10.83
CA SER A 28 -5.44 12.12 -10.26
C SER A 28 -5.34 12.03 -8.73
N PHE A 29 -4.19 12.43 -8.18
CA PHE A 29 -3.88 12.38 -6.75
C PHE A 29 -3.63 13.80 -6.21
N ALA A 30 -4.00 14.05 -4.96
CA ALA A 30 -3.79 15.35 -4.32
C ALA A 30 -2.30 15.70 -4.11
N ASN A 31 -1.43 14.68 -4.00
CA ASN A 31 0.02 14.85 -3.94
C ASN A 31 0.76 13.55 -4.31
N ASN A 32 2.07 13.64 -4.55
CA ASN A 32 2.91 12.50 -4.92
C ASN A 32 3.04 11.44 -3.82
N ARG A 33 2.92 11.80 -2.54
CA ARG A 33 2.98 10.83 -1.42
C ARG A 33 1.76 9.92 -1.42
N LEU A 34 0.57 10.47 -1.69
CA LEU A 34 -0.64 9.66 -1.88
C LEU A 34 -0.59 8.79 -3.14
N LYS A 35 0.03 9.27 -4.23
CA LYS A 35 0.29 8.43 -5.41
C LYS A 35 1.19 7.24 -5.08
N ARG A 36 2.29 7.45 -4.34
CA ARG A 36 3.18 6.38 -3.88
C ARG A 36 2.48 5.42 -2.92
N ALA A 37 1.65 5.95 -2.02
CA ALA A 37 0.84 5.13 -1.12
C ALA A 37 -0.19 4.27 -1.88
N TYR A 38 -0.84 4.83 -2.90
CA TYR A 38 -1.72 4.07 -3.79
C TYR A 38 -1.00 2.89 -4.44
N ILE A 39 0.19 3.11 -5.01
CA ILE A 39 1.00 2.04 -5.61
C ILE A 39 1.28 0.94 -4.58
N ALA A 40 1.76 1.30 -3.39
CA ALA A 40 2.04 0.35 -2.30
C ALA A 40 0.81 -0.47 -1.91
N LEU A 41 -0.34 0.19 -1.72
CA LEU A 41 -1.58 -0.44 -1.28
C LEU A 41 -2.20 -1.32 -2.38
N GLN A 42 -2.07 -0.94 -3.66
CA GLN A 42 -2.51 -1.81 -4.77
C GLN A 42 -1.60 -3.03 -4.93
N ALA A 43 -0.29 -2.89 -4.75
CA ALA A 43 0.63 -4.03 -4.70
C ALA A 43 0.28 -4.97 -3.54
N TRP A 44 -0.01 -4.40 -2.36
CA TRP A 44 -0.41 -5.20 -1.20
C TRP A 44 -1.76 -5.87 -1.38
N LYS A 45 -2.75 -5.19 -1.96
CA LYS A 45 -4.03 -5.80 -2.35
C LYS A 45 -3.85 -6.98 -3.29
N LYS A 46 -2.95 -6.91 -4.27
CA LYS A 46 -2.59 -8.03 -5.16
C LYS A 46 -1.90 -9.18 -4.42
N ALA A 47 -1.19 -8.89 -3.33
CA ALA A 47 -0.52 -9.89 -2.50
C ALA A 47 -1.46 -10.60 -1.52
N MET A 48 -2.69 -10.11 -1.33
CA MET A 48 -3.74 -10.77 -0.53
C MET A 48 -4.41 -11.86 -1.36
N TYR A 49 -4.34 -13.11 -0.89
CA TYR A 49 -5.03 -14.23 -1.53
C TYR A 49 -6.32 -14.63 -0.81
N SER A 50 -6.56 -14.12 0.40
CA SER A 50 -7.83 -14.22 1.13
C SER A 50 -8.15 -12.92 1.87
N ASP A 51 -9.39 -12.45 1.76
CA ASP A 51 -9.94 -11.29 2.49
C ASP A 51 -11.42 -11.57 2.82
N PRO A 52 -11.71 -12.38 3.86
CA PRO A 52 -13.05 -12.90 4.13
C PRO A 52 -14.05 -11.80 4.51
N PHE A 53 -13.57 -10.72 5.15
CA PHE A 53 -14.39 -9.57 5.53
C PHE A 53 -14.44 -8.47 4.48
N LYS A 54 -13.82 -8.68 3.31
CA LYS A 54 -13.76 -7.70 2.21
C LYS A 54 -13.22 -6.34 2.69
N THR A 55 -12.25 -6.38 3.60
CA THR A 55 -11.65 -5.18 4.20
C THR A 55 -10.93 -4.34 3.15
N SER A 56 -10.27 -4.96 2.19
CA SER A 56 -9.58 -4.30 1.08
C SER A 56 -10.50 -3.96 -0.11
N ALA A 57 -11.79 -4.28 -0.04
CA ALA A 57 -12.69 -4.12 -1.19
C ALA A 57 -12.80 -2.67 -1.66
N ASN A 58 -12.78 -1.70 -0.74
CA ASN A 58 -12.84 -0.28 -1.06
C ASN A 58 -11.49 0.33 -1.43
N TRP A 59 -10.42 -0.47 -1.54
CA TRP A 59 -9.10 0.00 -2.00
C TRP A 59 -9.12 0.15 -3.52
N VAL A 60 -9.90 1.11 -4.02
CA VAL A 60 -10.10 1.41 -5.45
C VAL A 60 -10.20 2.93 -5.63
N GLY A 61 -9.64 3.45 -6.72
CA GLY A 61 -9.64 4.88 -7.03
C GLY A 61 -8.56 5.67 -6.26
N SER A 62 -8.39 6.95 -6.58
CA SER A 62 -7.26 7.75 -6.08
C SER A 62 -7.45 8.30 -4.65
N ASN A 63 -8.64 8.18 -4.06
CA ASN A 63 -8.91 8.63 -2.68
C ASN A 63 -8.40 7.60 -1.65
N VAL A 64 -7.09 7.47 -1.55
CA VAL A 64 -6.39 6.53 -0.65
C VAL A 64 -6.84 6.69 0.82
N CYS A 65 -7.10 7.91 1.27
CA CYS A 65 -7.52 8.18 2.65
C CYS A 65 -8.94 7.67 2.98
N SER A 66 -9.71 7.25 1.96
CA SER A 66 -11.03 6.62 2.16
C SER A 66 -10.95 5.09 2.28
N TYR A 67 -9.77 4.51 2.07
CA TYR A 67 -9.58 3.06 2.13
C TYR A 67 -9.76 2.57 3.56
N LYS A 68 -10.48 1.46 3.73
CA LYS A 68 -10.73 0.89 5.05
C LYS A 68 -9.40 0.41 5.63
N GLY A 69 -9.16 0.78 6.89
CA GLY A 69 -7.91 0.48 7.59
C GLY A 69 -6.73 1.38 7.22
N VAL A 70 -6.92 2.39 6.35
CA VAL A 70 -5.90 3.39 6.03
C VAL A 70 -6.29 4.70 6.72
N PHE A 71 -5.33 5.29 7.43
CA PHE A 71 -5.53 6.51 8.20
C PHE A 71 -4.57 7.59 7.71
N CYS A 72 -5.12 8.71 7.26
CA CYS A 72 -4.34 9.86 6.83
C CYS A 72 -4.27 10.93 7.91
N ALA A 73 -3.18 11.70 7.91
CA ALA A 73 -2.98 12.88 8.74
C ALA A 73 -2.20 13.95 7.95
N PRO A 74 -2.20 15.22 8.41
CA PRO A 74 -1.28 16.23 7.87
C PRO A 74 0.18 15.76 8.02
N ALA A 75 1.01 16.01 7.00
CA ALA A 75 2.41 15.66 7.10
C ALA A 75 3.13 16.50 8.17
N LEU A 76 4.12 15.91 8.83
CA LEU A 76 4.88 16.60 9.88
C LEU A 76 5.80 17.69 9.32
N ASP A 77 6.29 17.50 8.09
CA ASP A 77 7.18 18.43 7.40
C ASP A 77 6.44 19.47 6.54
N ASP A 78 5.20 19.19 6.16
CA ASP A 78 4.30 20.13 5.48
C ASP A 78 2.82 19.87 5.87
N PRO A 79 2.28 20.62 6.84
CA PRO A 79 0.89 20.45 7.29
C PRO A 79 -0.17 20.78 6.23
N SER A 80 0.20 21.34 5.07
CA SER A 80 -0.75 21.64 3.99
C SER A 80 -1.11 20.41 3.15
N ILE A 81 -0.34 19.33 3.24
CA ILE A 81 -0.58 18.08 2.52
C ILE A 81 -1.00 16.96 3.46
N MET A 82 -1.88 16.09 2.96
CA MET A 82 -2.29 14.86 3.65
C MET A 82 -1.43 13.68 3.19
N VAL A 83 -1.02 12.85 4.14
CA VAL A 83 -0.23 11.63 3.91
C VAL A 83 -0.84 10.44 4.64
N VAL A 84 -0.53 9.22 4.22
CA VAL A 84 -0.91 8.02 4.96
C VAL A 84 -0.02 7.90 6.18
N ALA A 85 -0.59 8.10 7.36
CA ALA A 85 0.13 8.10 8.64
C ALA A 85 -0.04 6.78 9.41
N GLY A 86 -1.08 6.00 9.09
CA GLY A 86 -1.34 4.75 9.78
C GLY A 86 -2.06 3.72 8.93
N ILE A 87 -1.79 2.46 9.22
CA ILE A 87 -2.53 1.31 8.72
C ILE A 87 -2.97 0.49 9.92
N ASP A 88 -4.28 0.19 10.00
CA ASP A 88 -4.85 -0.72 10.99
C ASP A 88 -5.79 -1.72 10.32
N LEU A 89 -5.32 -2.96 10.23
CA LEU A 89 -6.05 -4.12 9.73
C LEU A 89 -6.20 -5.19 10.82
N ASN A 90 -6.22 -4.80 12.10
CA ASN A 90 -6.37 -5.76 13.17
C ASN A 90 -7.68 -6.55 13.02
N HIS A 91 -7.61 -7.87 13.22
CA HIS A 91 -8.75 -8.80 13.16
C HIS A 91 -9.45 -8.85 11.78
N ALA A 92 -8.73 -8.54 10.69
CA ALA A 92 -9.30 -8.60 9.36
C ALA A 92 -9.24 -9.99 8.71
N ASP A 93 -8.52 -10.96 9.32
CA ASP A 93 -8.38 -12.35 8.85
C ASP A 93 -7.88 -12.43 7.39
N ILE A 94 -6.98 -11.51 7.03
CA ILE A 94 -6.44 -11.39 5.67
C ILE A 94 -5.21 -12.27 5.52
N ALA A 95 -5.30 -13.26 4.63
CA ALA A 95 -4.16 -14.08 4.27
C ALA A 95 -3.43 -13.53 3.04
N GLY A 96 -2.12 -13.29 3.17
CA GLY A 96 -1.28 -12.68 2.14
C GLY A 96 0.20 -12.64 2.55
N TYR A 97 0.97 -11.80 1.87
CA TYR A 97 2.33 -11.43 2.28
C TYR A 97 2.51 -9.91 2.21
N LEU A 98 3.55 -9.40 2.87
CA LEU A 98 3.94 -7.99 2.81
C LEU A 98 4.87 -7.79 1.61
N PRO A 99 4.42 -7.13 0.52
CA PRO A 99 5.28 -6.92 -0.65
C PRO A 99 6.25 -5.76 -0.38
N PRO A 100 7.41 -5.74 -1.05
CA PRO A 100 8.44 -4.71 -0.83
C PRO A 100 7.99 -3.29 -1.16
N GLU A 101 6.97 -3.14 -2.01
CA GLU A 101 6.33 -1.87 -2.35
C GLU A 101 5.76 -1.12 -1.14
N LEU A 102 5.48 -1.82 -0.03
CA LEU A 102 5.11 -1.15 1.22
C LEU A 102 6.19 -0.17 1.71
N GLY A 103 7.45 -0.30 1.27
CA GLY A 103 8.51 0.67 1.52
C GLY A 103 8.26 2.06 0.92
N LEU A 104 7.29 2.20 0.00
CA LEU A 104 6.86 3.50 -0.53
C LEU A 104 6.00 4.30 0.47
N LEU A 105 5.49 3.67 1.53
CA LEU A 105 4.70 4.29 2.60
C LEU A 105 5.59 5.02 3.61
N THR A 106 6.34 6.02 3.14
CA THR A 106 7.41 6.68 3.90
C THR A 106 6.93 7.52 5.09
N ASP A 107 5.64 7.86 5.14
CA ASP A 107 5.04 8.71 6.18
C ASP A 107 4.29 7.91 7.25
N VAL A 108 4.20 6.58 7.12
CA VAL A 108 3.50 5.73 8.08
C VAL A 108 4.25 5.69 9.41
N ALA A 109 3.54 6.05 10.48
CA ALA A 109 4.02 5.99 11.86
C ALA A 109 3.43 4.81 12.64
N LEU A 110 2.34 4.21 12.16
CA LEU A 110 1.64 3.10 12.83
C LEU A 110 1.25 2.02 11.82
N PHE A 111 1.60 0.76 12.13
CA PHE A 111 1.29 -0.40 11.27
C PHE A 111 0.78 -1.56 12.13
N HIS A 112 -0.55 -1.71 12.17
CA HIS A 112 -1.26 -2.72 12.96
C HIS A 112 -1.82 -3.82 12.06
N VAL A 113 -1.33 -5.04 12.24
CA VAL A 113 -1.72 -6.22 11.45
C VAL A 113 -1.94 -7.46 12.33
N ASN A 114 -2.33 -7.28 13.59
CA ASN A 114 -2.60 -8.39 14.51
C ASN A 114 -3.82 -9.21 14.04
N SER A 115 -3.76 -10.53 14.19
CA SER A 115 -4.84 -11.47 13.81
C SER A 115 -5.27 -11.35 12.33
N ASN A 116 -4.31 -11.60 11.42
CA ASN A 116 -4.49 -11.73 9.97
C ASN A 116 -3.89 -13.06 9.49
#